data_AF-A0A485LZ97-F1
#
_entry.id   AF-A0A485LZ97-F1
#
_cell.length_a   1.000
_cell.length_b   1.000
_cell.length_c   1.000
_cell.angle_alpha   90.00
_cell.angle_beta   90.00
_cell.angle_gamma   90.00
#
_symmetry.space_group_name_H-M   'P 1'
#
loop_
_entity.id
_entity.type
_entity.pdbx_description
1 polymer ?
#
loop_
_entity_poly.entity_id
_entity_poly.type
_entity_poly.pdbx_seq_one_letter_code
_entity_poly.pdbx_strand_id
1 'polypeptide(L)'
;MAHADMPTNEYLHVISFQGIKDFFPGYITSRHRNSTYSVYDAGVPTTLGIAARFDDASFLDAFINWLRGLEIPHDRVALPAVLGTIDPASVVEKISQAIGRKVFEIPTLPPSIPGLRLFRALKRVMQNRGIHLYWGKEITSVERQGRTVEAVTLATTGRAKRVQGRAFVLATGSFVSGGLFAGRDSVRETVFDLPVFVPGERKDWFNTDFFSGGHSIERAGVRVDRDFRPVESKIDNLFACGSILAECEIMSLQCGHGLAVATGVAAAKSCAQGLS
;
A
#
# COMPACT_ATOMS: atom_id res chain seq x y z
N MET A 1 -8.10 -1.15 12.67
CA MET A 1 -8.35 -2.60 12.83
C MET A 1 -8.95 -2.98 14.18
N ALA A 2 -8.68 -2.27 15.30
CA ALA A 2 -9.33 -2.55 16.59
C ALA A 2 -10.88 -2.53 16.58
N HIS A 3 -11.49 -1.76 15.66
CA HIS A 3 -12.95 -1.72 15.49
C HIS A 3 -13.52 -2.81 14.57
N ALA A 4 -12.67 -3.66 13.96
CA ALA A 4 -13.10 -4.81 13.16
C ALA A 4 -13.16 -6.11 13.99
N ASP A 5 -12.47 -6.17 15.13
CA ASP A 5 -12.67 -7.22 16.14
C ASP A 5 -14.03 -7.01 16.81
N MET A 6 -14.99 -7.82 16.37
CA MET A 6 -16.39 -7.79 16.79
C MET A 6 -16.68 -9.03 17.63
N PRO A 7 -17.13 -8.88 18.89
CA PRO A 7 -17.74 -9.98 19.62
C PRO A 7 -18.93 -10.54 18.84
N THR A 8 -19.14 -11.85 18.88
CA THR A 8 -20.17 -12.55 18.10
C THR A 8 -21.61 -12.07 18.37
N ASN A 9 -21.82 -11.38 19.51
CA ASN A 9 -23.13 -10.87 19.91
C ASN A 9 -23.40 -9.42 19.47
N GLU A 10 -22.39 -8.65 19.03
CA GLU A 10 -22.61 -7.27 18.57
C GLU A 10 -23.33 -7.25 17.21
N TYR A 11 -24.29 -6.34 17.07
CA TYR A 11 -24.99 -6.12 15.82
C TYR A 11 -24.12 -5.36 14.81
N LEU A 12 -24.11 -5.82 13.56
CA LEU A 12 -23.40 -5.17 12.47
C LEU A 12 -24.38 -4.69 11.40
N HIS A 13 -24.43 -3.39 11.15
CA HIS A 13 -25.10 -2.84 9.98
C HIS A 13 -24.10 -2.56 8.86
N VAL A 14 -24.26 -3.20 7.71
CA VAL A 14 -23.39 -2.96 6.55
C VAL A 14 -24.07 -1.99 5.59
N ILE A 15 -23.42 -0.89 5.27
CA ILE A 15 -23.87 0.01 4.21
C ILE A 15 -23.13 -0.33 2.93
N SER A 16 -23.87 -0.48 1.84
CA SER A 16 -23.32 -0.57 0.49
C SER A 16 -23.86 0.58 -0.37
N PHE A 17 -23.35 0.67 -1.60
CA PHE A 17 -23.73 1.70 -2.55
C PHE A 17 -24.26 1.07 -3.84
N GLN A 18 -25.27 1.69 -4.44
CA GLN A 18 -25.88 1.18 -5.66
C GLN A 18 -24.86 1.06 -6.79
N GLY A 19 -24.79 -0.11 -7.43
CA GLY A 19 -23.93 -0.36 -8.58
C GLY A 19 -22.44 -0.57 -8.25
N ILE A 20 -22.03 -0.56 -6.98
CA ILE A 20 -20.65 -0.89 -6.61
C ILE A 20 -20.35 -2.35 -6.95
N LYS A 21 -19.26 -2.60 -7.70
CA LYS A 21 -18.92 -3.95 -8.19
C LYS A 21 -18.04 -4.75 -7.24
N ASP A 22 -17.35 -4.07 -6.34
CA ASP A 22 -16.24 -4.65 -5.56
C ASP A 22 -16.55 -4.77 -4.06
N PHE A 23 -17.82 -4.60 -3.69
CA PHE A 23 -18.28 -4.68 -2.30
C PHE A 23 -19.67 -5.32 -2.23
N PHE A 24 -19.72 -6.51 -1.64
CA PHE A 24 -20.90 -7.35 -1.61
C PHE A 24 -21.37 -7.55 -0.17
N PRO A 25 -22.33 -6.75 0.33
CA PRO A 25 -22.74 -6.82 1.73
C PRO A 25 -23.29 -8.20 2.11
N GLY A 26 -23.93 -8.93 1.19
CA GLY A 26 -24.45 -10.27 1.42
C GLY A 26 -23.40 -11.33 1.81
N TYR A 27 -22.17 -11.24 1.30
CA TYR A 27 -21.09 -12.15 1.73
C TYR A 27 -20.61 -11.84 3.14
N ILE A 28 -20.70 -10.58 3.57
CA ILE A 28 -20.36 -10.16 4.93
C ILE A 28 -21.47 -10.63 5.88
N THR A 29 -22.72 -10.31 5.56
CA THR A 29 -23.85 -10.62 6.46
C THR A 29 -24.14 -12.12 6.56
N SER A 30 -23.91 -12.91 5.50
CA SER A 30 -24.03 -14.38 5.58
C SER A 30 -23.05 -15.04 6.56
N ARG A 31 -21.94 -14.37 6.88
CA ARG A 31 -20.94 -14.84 7.86
C ARG A 31 -21.12 -14.24 9.27
N HIS A 32 -21.98 -13.24 9.42
CA HIS A 32 -22.28 -12.58 10.69
C HIS A 32 -23.77 -12.69 11.03
N ARG A 33 -24.12 -13.62 11.94
CA ARG A 33 -25.52 -13.95 12.27
C ARG A 33 -26.36 -12.75 12.70
N ASN A 34 -25.77 -11.79 13.44
CA ASN A 34 -26.45 -10.59 13.92
C ASN A 34 -26.14 -9.39 13.02
N SER A 35 -26.59 -9.43 11.76
CA SER A 35 -26.29 -8.35 10.81
C SER A 35 -27.37 -8.14 9.76
N THR A 36 -27.50 -6.91 9.28
CA THR A 36 -28.26 -6.59 8.08
C THR A 36 -27.51 -5.57 7.23
N TYR A 37 -28.05 -5.22 6.06
CA TYR A 37 -27.45 -4.22 5.20
C TYR A 37 -28.48 -3.30 4.57
N SER A 38 -28.03 -2.10 4.22
CA SER A 38 -28.79 -1.10 3.47
C SER A 38 -27.96 -0.59 2.30
N VAL A 39 -28.63 -0.12 1.24
CA VAL A 39 -27.97 0.37 0.02
C VAL A 39 -28.33 1.82 -0.20
N TYR A 40 -27.32 2.67 -0.38
CA TYR A 40 -27.47 4.08 -0.71
C TYR A 40 -27.11 4.35 -2.17
N ASP A 41 -27.84 5.22 -2.86
CA ASP A 41 -27.45 5.67 -4.20
C ASP A 41 -26.55 6.91 -4.11
N ALA A 42 -25.25 6.72 -4.39
CA ALA A 42 -24.28 7.82 -4.43
C ALA A 42 -24.32 8.63 -5.76
N GLY A 43 -25.10 8.16 -6.75
CA GLY A 43 -25.12 8.66 -8.12
C GLY A 43 -23.90 8.26 -8.96
N VAL A 44 -22.97 7.46 -8.39
CA VAL A 44 -21.77 6.95 -9.06
C VAL A 44 -21.43 5.53 -8.53
N PRO A 45 -21.00 4.59 -9.39
CA PRO A 45 -20.79 3.20 -8.98
C PRO A 45 -19.34 2.86 -8.58
N THR A 46 -18.39 3.77 -8.78
CA THR A 46 -16.96 3.47 -8.56
C THR A 46 -16.52 3.85 -7.14
N THR A 47 -15.70 3.03 -6.50
CA THR A 47 -15.17 3.28 -5.14
C THR A 47 -14.51 4.65 -5.02
N LEU A 48 -13.71 5.05 -6.01
CA LEU A 48 -13.09 6.38 -6.05
C LEU A 48 -14.11 7.50 -6.27
N GLY A 49 -15.11 7.28 -7.13
CA GLY A 49 -16.18 8.26 -7.38
C GLY A 49 -16.99 8.51 -6.12
N ILE A 50 -17.42 7.45 -5.43
CA ILE A 50 -18.14 7.52 -4.16
C ILE A 50 -17.27 8.26 -3.13
N ALA A 51 -15.98 7.91 -3.03
CA ALA A 51 -15.08 8.58 -2.11
C ALA A 51 -14.93 10.08 -2.35
N ALA A 52 -14.89 10.51 -3.61
CA ALA A 52 -14.86 11.92 -3.96
C ALA A 52 -16.17 12.65 -3.58
N ARG A 53 -17.33 11.97 -3.61
CA ARG A 53 -18.61 12.56 -3.19
C ARG A 53 -18.62 12.89 -1.70
N PHE A 54 -17.98 12.06 -0.87
CA PHE A 54 -17.86 12.30 0.56
C PHE A 54 -16.96 13.48 0.96
N ASP A 55 -16.18 14.04 0.02
CA ASP A 55 -15.47 15.30 0.25
C ASP A 55 -16.39 16.53 0.08
N ASP A 56 -17.61 16.36 -0.46
CA ASP A 56 -18.64 17.39 -0.55
C ASP A 56 -19.55 17.38 0.69
N ALA A 57 -19.69 18.54 1.34
CA ALA A 57 -20.47 18.66 2.57
C ALA A 57 -21.96 18.38 2.37
N SER A 58 -22.53 18.81 1.24
CA SER A 58 -23.97 18.61 0.97
C SER A 58 -24.30 17.13 0.77
N PHE A 59 -23.42 16.40 0.09
CA PHE A 59 -23.54 14.94 -0.05
C PHE A 59 -23.43 14.23 1.29
N LEU A 60 -22.44 14.62 2.12
CA LEU A 60 -22.28 14.06 3.46
C LEU A 60 -23.53 14.29 4.33
N ASP A 61 -24.10 15.49 4.32
CA ASP A 61 -25.31 15.81 5.09
C ASP A 61 -26.52 15.02 4.59
N ALA A 62 -26.69 14.88 3.27
CA ALA A 62 -27.75 14.07 2.68
C ALA A 62 -27.61 12.58 3.06
N PHE A 63 -26.38 12.05 3.03
CA PHE A 63 -26.09 10.68 3.44
C PHE A 63 -26.37 10.45 4.93
N ILE A 64 -25.98 11.39 5.80
CA ILE A 64 -26.26 11.33 7.24
C ILE A 64 -27.78 11.35 7.51
N ASN A 65 -28.53 12.21 6.81
CA ASN A 65 -29.98 12.27 6.96
C ASN A 65 -30.65 10.96 6.52
N TRP A 66 -30.18 10.36 5.43
CA TRP A 66 -30.63 9.03 5.01
C TRP A 66 -30.31 7.96 6.07
N LEU A 67 -29.08 7.93 6.60
CA LEU A 67 -28.69 6.99 7.65
C LEU A 67 -29.53 7.12 8.92
N ARG A 68 -29.89 8.34 9.34
CA ARG A 68 -30.77 8.58 10.49
C ARG A 68 -32.17 8.04 10.30
N GLY A 69 -32.64 7.97 9.05
CA GLY A 69 -33.92 7.34 8.70
C GLY A 69 -33.89 5.82 8.78
N LEU A 70 -32.71 5.20 8.88
CA LEU A 70 -32.57 3.77 9.10
C LEU A 70 -32.69 3.48 10.60
N GLU A 71 -33.61 2.60 10.99
CA GLU A 71 -33.71 2.09 12.37
C GLU A 71 -32.55 1.12 12.65
N ILE A 72 -31.32 1.63 12.71
CA ILE A 72 -30.12 0.84 12.94
C ILE A 72 -29.99 0.56 14.44
N PRO A 73 -30.01 -0.72 14.87
CA PRO A 73 -29.69 -1.11 16.25
C PRO A 73 -28.40 -0.49 16.75
N HIS A 74 -28.27 -0.34 18.07
CA HIS A 74 -27.02 0.08 18.67
C HIS A 74 -25.92 -0.94 18.33
N ASP A 75 -24.73 -0.45 17.94
CA ASP A 75 -23.41 -1.12 17.96
C ASP A 75 -22.50 -0.52 16.88
N ARG A 76 -22.40 -1.15 15.69
CA ARG A 76 -21.44 -0.72 14.66
C ARG A 76 -22.05 -0.65 13.26
N VAL A 77 -21.55 0.32 12.50
CA VAL A 77 -21.87 0.52 11.08
C VAL A 77 -20.59 0.37 10.27
N ALA A 78 -20.60 -0.59 9.35
CA ALA A 78 -19.51 -0.81 8.41
C ALA A 78 -19.86 -0.28 7.03
N LEU A 79 -18.91 0.37 6.39
CA LEU A 79 -19.02 0.85 5.01
C LEU A 79 -17.85 0.32 4.19
N PRO A 80 -17.95 0.22 2.85
CA PRO A 80 -16.74 0.11 2.03
C PRO A 80 -15.81 1.30 2.33
N ALA A 81 -14.51 1.14 2.08
CA ALA A 81 -13.52 2.19 2.31
C ALA A 81 -13.63 3.35 1.32
N VAL A 82 -14.70 4.15 1.46
CA VAL A 82 -15.09 5.26 0.58
C VAL A 82 -15.36 6.56 1.33
N LEU A 83 -15.08 6.66 2.63
CA LEU A 83 -15.37 7.86 3.42
C LEU A 83 -14.34 8.97 3.17
N GLY A 84 -14.51 9.70 2.05
CA GLY A 84 -13.70 10.85 1.66
C GLY A 84 -12.36 10.47 1.04
N THR A 85 -11.71 11.43 0.39
CA THR A 85 -10.35 11.27 -0.16
C THR A 85 -9.33 12.23 0.47
N ILE A 86 -9.79 13.21 1.23
CA ILE A 86 -8.96 14.26 1.84
C ILE A 86 -8.83 14.05 3.35
N ASP A 87 -9.96 14.06 4.08
CA ASP A 87 -10.00 13.95 5.54
C ASP A 87 -10.99 12.86 5.99
N PRO A 88 -10.61 11.58 5.87
CA PRO A 88 -11.50 10.47 6.21
C PRO A 88 -11.84 10.42 7.70
N ALA A 89 -10.95 10.90 8.58
CA ALA A 89 -11.18 10.89 10.01
C ALA A 89 -12.34 11.82 10.39
N SER A 90 -12.37 13.02 9.83
CA SER A 90 -13.47 13.97 10.01
C SER A 90 -14.80 13.43 9.47
N VAL A 91 -14.79 12.77 8.30
CA VAL A 91 -16.00 12.15 7.72
C VAL A 91 -16.53 11.04 8.63
N VAL A 92 -15.67 10.12 9.07
CA VAL A 92 -16.03 9.04 10.00
C VAL A 92 -16.59 9.61 11.30
N GLU A 93 -15.92 10.60 11.88
CA GLU A 93 -16.32 11.23 13.13
C GLU A 93 -17.68 11.90 13.02
N LYS A 94 -17.92 12.69 11.96
CA LYS A 94 -19.21 13.34 11.71
C LYS A 94 -20.35 12.34 11.57
N ILE A 95 -20.15 11.27 10.80
CA ILE A 95 -21.18 10.23 10.64
C ILE A 95 -21.42 9.54 12.00
N SER A 96 -20.35 9.13 12.68
CA SER A 96 -20.41 8.43 13.97
C SER A 96 -21.15 9.25 15.04
N GLN A 97 -20.83 10.54 15.17
CA GLN A 97 -21.51 11.47 16.07
C GLN A 97 -22.98 11.68 15.68
N ALA A 98 -23.26 11.83 14.38
CA ALA A 98 -24.60 12.14 13.90
C ALA A 98 -25.61 10.99 14.09
N ILE A 99 -25.14 9.73 14.07
CA ILE A 99 -25.99 8.55 14.28
C ILE A 99 -25.81 7.95 15.68
N GLY A 100 -24.76 8.29 16.42
CA GLY A 100 -24.46 7.74 17.75
C GLY A 100 -24.05 6.26 17.74
N ARG A 101 -23.40 5.80 16.66
CA ARG A 101 -22.90 4.41 16.49
C ARG A 101 -21.44 4.45 16.05
N LYS A 102 -20.68 3.39 16.35
CA LYS A 102 -19.28 3.28 15.88
C LYS A 102 -19.24 3.02 14.38
N VAL A 103 -18.59 3.91 13.63
CA VAL A 103 -18.44 3.79 12.17
C VAL A 103 -17.04 3.32 11.81
N PHE A 104 -16.92 2.39 10.87
CA PHE A 104 -15.63 1.98 10.33
C PHE A 104 -15.72 1.56 8.86
N GLU A 105 -14.57 1.54 8.20
CA GLU A 105 -14.43 1.14 6.81
C GLU A 105 -13.92 -0.31 6.67
N ILE A 106 -14.45 -1.01 5.68
CA ILE A 106 -13.97 -2.31 5.20
C ILE A 106 -13.20 -2.08 3.89
N PRO A 107 -11.93 -2.49 3.80
CA PRO A 107 -11.16 -2.40 2.57
C PRO A 107 -11.86 -3.10 1.39
N THR A 108 -11.88 -2.44 0.24
CA THR A 108 -12.44 -2.97 -1.02
C THR A 108 -11.35 -3.53 -1.91
N LEU A 109 -11.74 -4.24 -2.98
CA LEU A 109 -10.82 -4.59 -4.06
C LEU A 109 -10.21 -3.33 -4.72
N PRO A 110 -9.11 -3.48 -5.48
CA PRO A 110 -8.46 -2.36 -6.14
C PRO A 110 -9.43 -1.53 -6.99
N PRO A 111 -9.31 -0.18 -6.97
CA PRO A 111 -8.25 0.60 -6.31
C PRO A 111 -8.45 0.72 -4.78
N SER A 112 -7.33 0.64 -4.03
CA SER A 112 -7.34 0.86 -2.58
C SER A 112 -7.40 2.36 -2.24
N ILE A 113 -8.56 2.85 -1.82
CA ILE A 113 -8.72 4.24 -1.37
C ILE A 113 -7.88 4.55 -0.12
N PRO A 114 -7.80 3.68 0.92
CA PRO A 114 -6.87 3.89 2.03
C PRO A 114 -5.41 4.01 1.57
N GLY A 115 -4.98 3.17 0.62
CA GLY A 115 -3.65 3.26 0.01
C GLY A 115 -3.43 4.58 -0.72
N LEU A 116 -4.43 5.06 -1.46
CA LEU A 116 -4.38 6.36 -2.15
C LEU A 116 -4.29 7.53 -1.16
N ARG A 117 -5.05 7.48 -0.06
CA ARG A 117 -4.99 8.48 1.02
C ARG A 117 -3.60 8.53 1.64
N LEU A 118 -3.02 7.37 1.96
CA LEU A 118 -1.66 7.26 2.49
C LEU A 118 -0.62 7.83 1.50
N PHE A 119 -0.71 7.44 0.23
CA PHE A 119 0.17 7.94 -0.83
C PHE A 119 0.11 9.48 -0.94
N ARG A 120 -1.09 10.06 -0.96
CA ARG A 120 -1.28 11.52 -1.04
C ARG A 120 -0.70 12.24 0.19
N ALA A 121 -0.90 11.69 1.38
CA ALA A 121 -0.35 12.25 2.62
C ALA A 121 1.19 12.28 2.58
N LEU A 122 1.81 11.15 2.24
CA LEU A 122 3.28 11.06 2.11
C LEU A 122 3.81 12.01 1.04
N LYS A 123 3.18 12.04 -0.14
CA LYS A 123 3.55 12.94 -1.24
C LYS A 123 3.49 14.40 -0.80
N ARG A 124 2.42 14.82 -0.11
CA ARG A 124 2.27 16.19 0.40
C ARG A 124 3.39 16.56 1.38
N VAL A 125 3.73 15.66 2.31
CA VAL A 125 4.83 15.87 3.24
C VAL A 125 6.16 16.04 2.50
N MET A 126 6.44 15.21 1.50
CA MET A 126 7.66 15.32 0.69
C MET A 126 7.74 16.65 -0.05
N GLN A 127 6.65 17.05 -0.71
CA GLN A 127 6.57 18.33 -1.44
C GLN A 127 6.76 19.53 -0.51
N ASN A 128 6.10 19.53 0.65
CA ASN A 128 6.23 20.61 1.64
C ASN A 128 7.64 20.72 2.23
N ARG A 129 8.42 19.62 2.23
CA ARG A 129 9.82 19.60 2.65
C ARG A 129 10.80 19.93 1.52
N GLY A 130 10.33 20.31 0.34
CA GLY A 130 11.18 20.65 -0.81
C GLY A 130 11.87 19.44 -1.45
N ILE A 131 11.36 18.21 -1.21
CA ILE A 131 11.93 17.01 -1.84
C ILE A 131 11.57 17.00 -3.33
N HIS A 132 12.58 16.79 -4.18
CA HIS A 132 12.38 16.64 -5.62
C HIS A 132 11.80 15.25 -5.95
N LEU A 133 10.64 15.23 -6.62
CA LEU A 133 9.98 14.00 -7.05
C LEU A 133 10.07 13.86 -8.58
N TYR A 134 10.52 12.70 -9.04
CA TYR A 134 10.67 12.38 -10.46
C TYR A 134 9.66 11.29 -10.84
N TRP A 135 8.60 11.67 -11.55
CA TRP A 135 7.49 10.76 -11.91
C TRP A 135 7.66 10.16 -13.30
N GLY A 136 7.36 8.87 -13.44
CA GLY A 136 7.39 8.18 -14.73
C GLY A 136 8.77 8.15 -15.37
N LYS A 137 9.83 8.20 -14.55
CA LYS A 137 11.21 8.18 -15.01
C LYS A 137 11.96 7.02 -14.35
N GLU A 138 12.11 5.94 -15.09
CA GLU A 138 12.92 4.81 -14.68
C GLU A 138 14.40 5.21 -14.60
N ILE A 139 15.18 4.46 -13.83
CA ILE A 139 16.64 4.64 -13.81
C ILE A 139 17.22 3.83 -14.98
N THR A 140 17.94 4.49 -15.87
CA THR A 140 18.50 3.87 -17.09
C THR A 140 19.96 3.49 -16.95
N SER A 141 20.70 4.16 -16.06
CA SER A 141 22.10 3.84 -15.79
C SER A 141 22.54 4.34 -14.41
N VAL A 142 23.59 3.71 -13.89
CA VAL A 142 24.22 4.04 -12.62
C VAL A 142 25.69 4.34 -12.87
N GLU A 143 26.14 5.52 -12.46
CA GLU A 143 27.53 5.95 -12.56
C GLU A 143 28.27 5.63 -11.26
N ARG A 144 29.37 4.88 -11.35
CA ARG A 144 30.14 4.41 -10.20
C ARG A 144 31.61 4.78 -10.34
N GLN A 145 32.21 5.21 -9.24
CA GLN A 145 33.65 5.35 -9.08
C GLN A 145 34.11 4.35 -8.00
N GLY A 146 34.76 3.27 -8.44
CA GLY A 146 35.12 2.16 -7.55
C GLY A 146 33.90 1.55 -6.87
N ARG A 147 33.86 1.65 -5.53
CA ARG A 147 32.77 1.13 -4.68
C ARG A 147 31.69 2.16 -4.35
N THR A 148 31.75 3.36 -4.93
CA THR A 148 30.80 4.45 -4.64
C THR A 148 29.98 4.78 -5.87
N VAL A 149 28.66 4.89 -5.72
CA VAL A 149 27.79 5.45 -6.75
C VAL A 149 27.84 6.97 -6.65
N GLU A 150 28.08 7.66 -7.77
CA GLU A 150 28.09 9.13 -7.82
C GLU A 150 26.74 9.69 -8.29
N ALA A 151 26.12 9.01 -9.25
CA ALA A 151 24.89 9.47 -9.87
C ALA A 151 24.06 8.34 -10.48
N VAL A 152 22.78 8.61 -10.66
CA VAL A 152 21.87 7.81 -11.48
C VAL A 152 21.33 8.67 -12.63
N THR A 153 21.07 8.03 -13.77
CA THR A 153 20.44 8.69 -14.92
C THR A 153 18.99 8.27 -15.03
N LEU A 154 18.10 9.25 -15.18
CA LEU A 154 16.67 9.06 -15.34
C LEU A 154 16.29 9.00 -16.81
N ALA A 155 15.38 8.09 -17.16
CA ALA A 155 14.75 8.01 -18.47
C ALA A 155 14.01 9.31 -18.79
N THR A 156 14.30 9.89 -19.95
CA THR A 156 13.61 11.08 -20.46
C THR A 156 13.43 10.96 -21.97
N THR A 157 12.33 11.48 -22.50
CA THR A 157 12.12 11.59 -23.95
C THR A 157 13.10 12.56 -24.65
N GLY A 158 13.80 13.41 -23.88
CA GLY A 158 14.82 14.34 -24.36
C GLY A 158 16.19 14.08 -23.71
N ARG A 159 16.88 15.15 -23.30
CA ARG A 159 18.19 15.04 -22.65
C ARG A 159 18.08 14.30 -21.32
N ALA A 160 18.82 13.18 -21.22
CA ALA A 160 18.91 12.36 -20.03
C ALA A 160 19.21 13.21 -18.78
N LYS A 161 18.44 12.99 -17.71
CA LYS A 161 18.58 13.76 -16.48
C LYS A 161 19.43 12.99 -15.47
N ARG A 162 20.63 13.50 -15.22
CA ARG A 162 21.56 12.99 -14.22
C ARG A 162 21.20 13.52 -12.83
N VAL A 163 21.16 12.64 -11.84
CA VAL A 163 20.89 12.97 -10.43
C VAL A 163 22.06 12.47 -9.58
N GLN A 164 22.78 13.40 -8.97
CA GLN A 164 23.91 13.10 -8.08
C GLN A 164 23.43 12.90 -6.64
N GLY A 165 24.11 12.03 -5.91
CA GLY A 165 23.82 11.75 -4.51
C GLY A 165 25.05 11.28 -3.76
N ARG A 166 25.12 11.59 -2.46
CA ARG A 166 26.16 11.05 -1.57
C ARG A 166 25.85 9.62 -1.14
N ALA A 167 24.56 9.27 -1.08
CA ALA A 167 24.07 7.93 -0.77
C ALA A 167 22.76 7.65 -1.52
N PHE A 168 22.46 6.37 -1.71
CA PHE A 168 21.32 5.88 -2.47
C PHE A 168 20.55 4.86 -1.63
N VAL A 169 19.22 4.90 -1.71
CA VAL A 169 18.34 3.93 -1.05
C VAL A 169 17.47 3.25 -2.12
N LEU A 170 17.65 1.94 -2.29
CA LEU A 170 16.87 1.11 -3.19
C LEU A 170 15.55 0.71 -2.51
N ALA A 171 14.46 1.33 -2.98
CA ALA A 171 13.09 1.07 -2.51
C ALA A 171 12.13 0.79 -3.69
N THR A 172 12.62 0.06 -4.70
CA THR A 172 11.92 -0.21 -5.97
C THR A 172 10.86 -1.32 -5.87
N GLY A 173 10.78 -1.99 -4.72
CA GLY A 173 9.86 -3.10 -4.48
C GLY A 173 10.20 -4.36 -5.30
N SER A 174 9.43 -5.42 -5.10
CA SER A 174 9.66 -6.72 -5.75
C SER A 174 9.15 -6.74 -7.22
N PHE A 175 8.62 -7.87 -7.67
CA PHE A 175 8.20 -8.11 -9.06
C PHE A 175 7.14 -7.14 -9.59
N VAL A 176 6.05 -6.93 -8.85
CA VAL A 176 4.92 -6.07 -9.30
C VAL A 176 5.34 -4.60 -9.44
N SER A 177 6.26 -4.15 -8.59
CA SER A 177 6.78 -2.77 -8.60
C SER A 177 7.92 -2.58 -9.62
N GLY A 178 8.44 -3.66 -10.20
CA GLY A 178 9.48 -3.62 -11.22
C GLY A 178 10.91 -3.52 -10.69
N GLY A 179 11.13 -3.63 -9.36
CA GLY A 179 12.49 -3.68 -8.80
C GLY A 179 13.14 -5.05 -8.98
N LEU A 180 12.36 -6.12 -9.10
CA LEU A 180 12.82 -7.43 -9.55
C LEU A 180 12.19 -7.78 -10.91
N PHE A 181 13.00 -8.35 -11.79
CA PHE A 181 12.55 -8.90 -13.06
C PHE A 181 12.82 -10.41 -13.11
N ALA A 182 11.76 -11.21 -13.20
CA ALA A 182 11.85 -12.65 -13.41
C ALA A 182 11.89 -12.97 -14.91
N GLY A 183 13.06 -13.38 -15.40
CA GLY A 183 13.23 -13.96 -16.72
C GLY A 183 12.86 -15.45 -16.77
N ARG A 184 13.20 -16.12 -17.88
CA ARG A 184 13.08 -17.58 -18.01
C ARG A 184 14.04 -18.31 -17.07
N ASP A 185 15.29 -17.85 -17.03
CA ASP A 185 16.37 -18.60 -16.38
C ASP A 185 16.89 -17.92 -15.10
N SER A 186 16.53 -16.66 -14.85
CA SER A 186 17.04 -15.91 -13.70
C SER A 186 16.09 -14.82 -13.21
N VAL A 187 16.29 -14.40 -11.96
CA VAL A 187 15.71 -13.17 -11.41
C VAL A 187 16.83 -12.14 -11.27
N ARG A 188 16.57 -10.90 -11.66
CA ARG A 188 17.55 -9.80 -11.55
C ARG A 188 16.95 -8.57 -10.89
N GLU A 189 17.77 -7.82 -10.17
CA GLU A 189 17.44 -6.49 -9.67
C GLU A 189 17.66 -5.46 -10.79
N THR A 190 16.73 -4.52 -10.97
CA THR A 190 16.61 -3.75 -12.22
C THR A 190 17.41 -2.46 -12.28
N VAL A 191 17.96 -1.97 -11.16
CA VAL A 191 18.63 -0.66 -11.09
C VAL A 191 20.14 -0.78 -10.95
N PHE A 192 20.60 -1.51 -9.92
CA PHE A 192 22.01 -1.63 -9.56
C PHE A 192 22.62 -2.97 -9.96
N ASP A 193 21.84 -3.88 -10.55
CA ASP A 193 22.27 -5.23 -10.92
C ASP A 193 22.81 -5.99 -9.69
N LEU A 194 22.10 -5.86 -8.56
CA LEU A 194 22.48 -6.53 -7.32
C LEU A 194 22.24 -8.04 -7.42
N PRO A 195 23.08 -8.86 -6.78
CA PRO A 195 22.77 -10.26 -6.54
C PRO A 195 21.41 -10.42 -5.86
N VAL A 196 20.57 -11.27 -6.46
CA VAL A 196 19.24 -11.58 -5.95
C VAL A 196 19.27 -12.98 -5.37
N PHE A 197 18.92 -13.11 -4.09
CA PHE A 197 18.59 -14.40 -3.52
C PHE A 197 17.33 -14.93 -4.20
N VAL A 198 17.38 -16.17 -4.67
CA VAL A 198 16.25 -16.89 -5.21
C VAL A 198 16.10 -18.21 -4.46
N PRO A 199 14.90 -18.53 -3.94
CA PRO A 199 14.68 -19.75 -3.17
C PRO A 199 14.48 -20.94 -4.10
N GLY A 200 15.36 -21.95 -3.97
CA GLY A 200 15.24 -23.21 -4.70
C GLY A 200 15.36 -23.08 -6.22
N GLU A 201 14.94 -24.13 -6.92
CA GLU A 201 14.89 -24.13 -8.39
C GLU A 201 13.56 -23.56 -8.89
N ARG A 202 13.50 -23.20 -10.18
CA ARG A 202 12.29 -22.66 -10.81
C ARG A 202 11.04 -23.53 -10.60
N LYS A 203 11.22 -24.85 -10.55
CA LYS A 203 10.12 -25.81 -10.33
C LYS A 203 9.49 -25.71 -8.93
N ASP A 204 10.23 -25.15 -7.96
CA ASP A 204 9.83 -25.03 -6.56
C ASP A 204 9.28 -23.62 -6.23
N TRP A 205 9.28 -22.72 -7.21
CA TRP A 205 8.86 -21.32 -7.01
C TRP A 205 7.38 -21.18 -6.71
N PHE A 206 6.55 -22.02 -7.33
CA PHE A 206 5.10 -21.93 -7.23
C PHE A 206 4.52 -23.25 -6.72
N ASN A 207 3.68 -23.16 -5.71
CA ASN A 207 2.86 -24.29 -5.27
C ASN A 207 1.83 -24.66 -6.35
N THR A 208 1.47 -25.94 -6.40
CA THR A 208 0.42 -26.45 -7.29
C THR A 208 -0.94 -25.83 -6.99
N ASP A 209 -1.24 -25.59 -5.71
CA ASP A 209 -2.41 -24.83 -5.29
C ASP A 209 -2.10 -23.33 -5.33
N PHE A 210 -2.71 -22.64 -6.29
CA PHE A 210 -2.60 -21.20 -6.45
C PHE A 210 -3.11 -20.42 -5.22
N PHE A 211 -4.07 -20.97 -4.47
CA PHE A 211 -4.64 -20.32 -3.29
C PHE A 211 -3.94 -20.70 -1.99
N SER A 212 -2.90 -21.53 -2.06
CA SER A 212 -2.05 -21.81 -0.90
C SER A 212 -1.40 -20.52 -0.39
N GLY A 213 -1.17 -20.45 0.92
CA GLY A 213 -0.61 -19.27 1.57
C GLY A 213 0.82 -18.98 1.13
N GLY A 214 0.97 -18.13 0.12
CA GLY A 214 2.24 -17.65 -0.40
C GLY A 214 2.97 -18.64 -1.32
N HIS A 215 3.83 -18.11 -2.18
CA HIS A 215 4.68 -18.89 -3.08
C HIS A 215 6.16 -18.69 -2.72
N SER A 216 6.99 -19.73 -2.85
CA SER A 216 8.42 -19.66 -2.52
C SER A 216 9.10 -18.45 -3.15
N ILE A 217 8.77 -18.14 -4.41
CA ILE A 217 9.33 -16.99 -5.15
C ILE A 217 9.17 -15.64 -4.44
N GLU A 218 8.21 -15.49 -3.52
CA GLU A 218 8.04 -14.26 -2.73
C GLU A 218 9.26 -13.95 -1.86
N ARG A 219 9.99 -14.98 -1.42
CA ARG A 219 11.22 -14.82 -0.66
C ARG A 219 12.40 -14.34 -1.51
N ALA A 220 12.24 -14.22 -2.83
CA ALA A 220 13.30 -13.70 -3.68
C ALA A 220 13.50 -12.20 -3.45
N GLY A 221 14.77 -11.77 -3.39
CA GLY A 221 15.10 -10.37 -3.16
C GLY A 221 16.57 -10.15 -2.85
N VAL A 222 16.88 -8.93 -2.43
CA VAL A 222 18.22 -8.50 -2.06
C VAL A 222 18.44 -8.76 -0.58
N ARG A 223 19.48 -9.52 -0.23
CA ARG A 223 19.89 -9.68 1.17
C ARG A 223 20.59 -8.43 1.65
N VAL A 224 20.29 -8.02 2.88
CA VAL A 224 20.90 -6.86 3.52
C VAL A 224 21.48 -7.22 4.90
N ASP A 225 22.48 -6.45 5.33
CA ASP A 225 23.01 -6.54 6.69
C ASP A 225 22.13 -5.78 7.70
N ARG A 226 22.57 -5.74 8.96
CA ARG A 226 21.90 -4.99 10.05
C ARG A 226 21.79 -3.48 9.80
N ASP A 227 22.64 -2.94 8.94
CA ASP A 227 22.64 -1.52 8.58
C ASP A 227 21.85 -1.27 7.30
N PHE A 228 21.11 -2.28 6.79
CA PHE A 228 20.34 -2.24 5.55
C PHE A 228 21.20 -2.04 4.30
N ARG A 229 22.49 -2.43 4.33
CA ARG A 229 23.35 -2.45 3.15
C ARG A 229 23.28 -3.81 2.45
N PRO A 230 23.17 -3.86 1.10
CA PRO A 230 23.16 -5.13 0.38
C PRO A 230 24.46 -5.93 0.61
N VAL A 231 24.37 -7.15 1.18
CA VAL A 231 25.55 -7.92 1.66
C VAL A 231 26.49 -8.39 0.55
N GLU A 232 25.95 -8.72 -0.61
CA GLU A 232 26.71 -9.22 -1.76
C GLU A 232 27.10 -8.10 -2.73
N SER A 233 26.80 -6.85 -2.38
CA SER A 233 27.14 -5.68 -3.19
C SER A 233 28.53 -5.15 -2.87
N LYS A 234 29.20 -4.64 -3.90
CA LYS A 234 30.45 -3.87 -3.77
C LYS A 234 30.21 -2.35 -3.72
N ILE A 235 29.00 -1.93 -3.35
CA ILE A 235 28.59 -0.52 -3.32
C ILE A 235 28.44 -0.06 -1.87
N ASP A 236 29.33 0.82 -1.42
CA ASP A 236 29.44 1.20 -0.01
C ASP A 236 28.40 2.23 0.42
N ASN A 237 27.92 3.06 -0.51
CA ASN A 237 26.92 4.11 -0.26
C ASN A 237 25.49 3.73 -0.69
N LEU A 238 25.18 2.44 -0.70
CA LEU A 238 23.86 1.90 -1.07
C LEU A 238 23.18 1.20 0.10
N PHE A 239 21.91 1.51 0.29
CA PHE A 239 21.00 0.88 1.25
C PHE A 239 19.80 0.31 0.50
N ALA A 240 19.10 -0.67 1.07
CA ALA A 240 17.88 -1.22 0.47
C ALA A 240 16.78 -1.40 1.52
N CYS A 241 15.52 -1.22 1.12
CA CYS A 241 14.36 -1.37 2.01
C CYS A 241 13.07 -1.69 1.25
N GLY A 242 12.04 -2.08 2.00
CA GLY A 242 10.74 -2.44 1.46
C GLY A 242 10.69 -3.86 0.90
N SER A 243 9.80 -4.09 -0.06
CA SER A 243 9.56 -5.44 -0.60
C SER A 243 10.68 -5.95 -1.53
N ILE A 244 11.74 -5.17 -1.77
CA ILE A 244 12.93 -5.65 -2.48
C ILE A 244 13.77 -6.60 -1.61
N LEU A 245 13.58 -6.58 -0.28
CA LEU A 245 14.36 -7.38 0.65
C LEU A 245 14.06 -8.88 0.48
N ALA A 246 15.12 -9.69 0.52
CA ALA A 246 15.03 -11.14 0.49
C ALA A 246 14.28 -11.71 1.70
N GLU A 247 13.82 -12.95 1.55
CA GLU A 247 13.27 -13.78 2.63
C GLU A 247 12.02 -13.19 3.31
N CYS A 248 11.32 -12.29 2.61
CA CYS A 248 10.09 -11.67 3.08
C CYS A 248 8.86 -12.40 2.52
N GLU A 249 7.97 -12.90 3.39
CA GLU A 249 6.74 -13.61 3.00
C GLU A 249 5.52 -12.69 3.14
N ILE A 250 5.52 -11.59 2.38
CA ILE A 250 4.56 -10.48 2.56
C ILE A 250 3.10 -10.83 2.26
N MET A 251 2.83 -11.76 1.33
CA MET A 251 1.44 -12.16 1.03
C MET A 251 0.91 -13.11 2.10
N SER A 252 1.73 -14.07 2.52
CA SER A 252 1.41 -15.00 3.60
C SER A 252 1.16 -14.26 4.93
N LEU A 253 2.03 -13.31 5.28
CA LEU A 253 1.93 -12.54 6.53
C LEU A 253 1.01 -11.32 6.45
N GLN A 254 0.53 -10.96 5.26
CA GLN A 254 -0.33 -9.79 5.00
C GLN A 254 0.24 -8.46 5.56
N CYS A 255 1.57 -8.37 5.65
CA CYS A 255 2.26 -7.30 6.39
C CYS A 255 3.02 -6.31 5.51
N GLY A 256 2.88 -6.39 4.17
CA GLY A 256 3.74 -5.70 3.21
C GLY A 256 3.89 -4.17 3.44
N HIS A 257 2.80 -3.47 3.80
CA HIS A 257 2.88 -2.04 4.11
C HIS A 257 3.66 -1.76 5.41
N GLY A 258 3.45 -2.58 6.44
CA GLY A 258 4.19 -2.47 7.70
C GLY A 258 5.68 -2.72 7.51
N LEU A 259 6.04 -3.74 6.73
CA LEU A 259 7.41 -4.03 6.33
C LEU A 259 8.04 -2.82 5.60
N ALA A 260 7.35 -2.25 4.62
CA ALA A 260 7.86 -1.11 3.85
C ALA A 260 8.14 0.12 4.72
N VAL A 261 7.23 0.45 5.64
CA VAL A 261 7.40 1.59 6.56
C VAL A 261 8.54 1.34 7.53
N ALA A 262 8.55 0.16 8.19
CA ALA A 262 9.55 -0.15 9.20
C ALA A 262 10.97 -0.18 8.63
N THR A 263 11.16 -0.90 7.52
CA THR A 263 12.47 -1.01 6.86
C THR A 263 12.88 0.29 6.19
N GLY A 264 11.94 1.07 5.65
CA GLY A 264 12.21 2.40 5.09
C GLY A 264 12.76 3.37 6.13
N VAL A 265 12.16 3.40 7.33
CA VAL A 265 12.67 4.22 8.46
C VAL A 265 14.05 3.74 8.92
N ALA A 266 14.25 2.43 9.02
CA ALA A 266 15.53 1.87 9.46
C ALA A 266 16.67 2.16 8.47
N ALA A 267 16.47 1.88 7.17
CA ALA A 267 17.45 2.18 6.14
C ALA A 267 17.76 3.68 6.03
N ALA A 268 16.76 4.55 6.20
CA ALA A 268 16.97 6.00 6.21
C ALA A 268 17.85 6.45 7.39
N LYS A 269 17.69 5.85 8.58
CA LYS A 269 18.55 6.13 9.75
C LYS A 269 19.98 5.67 9.51
N SER A 270 20.19 4.45 9.01
CA SER A 270 21.52 3.93 8.68
C SER A 270 22.21 4.77 7.60
N CYS A 271 21.45 5.21 6.60
CA CYS A 271 21.92 6.12 5.55
C CYS A 271 22.38 7.47 6.14
N ALA A 272 21.58 8.08 7.01
CA ALA A 272 21.93 9.33 7.67
C ALA A 272 23.20 9.20 8.55
N GLN A 273 23.34 8.09 9.27
CA GLN A 273 24.54 7.80 10.07
C GLN A 273 25.79 7.64 9.19
N GLY A 274 25.69 6.97 8.04
CA GLY A 274 26.81 6.82 7.10
C GLY A 274 27.19 8.11 6.35
N LEU A 275 26.34 9.13 6.39
CA LEU A 275 26.60 10.46 5.81
C LEU A 275 27.16 11.48 6.83
N SER A 276 27.12 11.15 8.12
CA SER A 276 27.64 11.97 9.22
C SER A 276 29.14 11.78 9.36
#